data_AF-A0AAE0Z3S0-F1
#
_entry.id   AF-A0AAE0Z3S0-F1
#
_cell.length_a   1.000
_cell.length_b   1.000
_cell.length_c   1.000
_cell.angle_alpha   90.00
_cell.angle_beta   90.00
_cell.angle_gamma   90.00
#
_symmetry.space_group_name_H-M   'P 1'
#
loop_
_entity.id
_entity.type
_entity.pdbx_description
1 polymer ?
#
loop_
_entity_poly.entity_id
_entity_poly.type
_entity_poly.pdbx_seq_one_letter_code
_entity_poly.pdbx_strand_id
1 'polypeptide(L)'
;MLPWARGQALLLLWLVLGGVTDTRAFFGLTSRDPVRALAPDFEEIIKDIQLRQKVTSVDLCNMLSLHRKHKRLCRRGKGVAETLVRATRLSALECQHQFQHERWNCTLGRYRSSILEKSE
;
A
#
# COMPACT_ATOMS: atom_id res chain seq x y z
N MET A 1 25.68 34.85 -30.45
CA MET A 1 25.30 34.48 -29.07
C MET A 1 23.85 34.96 -28.82
N LEU A 2 22.97 34.32 -28.05
CA LEU A 2 23.00 33.01 -27.36
C LEU A 2 21.69 32.24 -27.66
N PRO A 3 21.71 31.07 -28.34
CA PRO A 3 20.53 30.19 -28.40
C PRO A 3 20.51 29.12 -27.29
N TRP A 4 21.67 28.78 -26.71
CA TRP A 4 21.82 27.61 -25.83
C TRP A 4 21.12 27.74 -24.45
N ALA A 5 21.04 28.97 -23.91
CA ALA A 5 20.46 29.23 -22.58
C ALA A 5 18.96 28.90 -22.48
N ARG A 6 18.20 29.01 -23.59
CA ARG A 6 16.76 28.67 -23.60
C ARG A 6 16.50 27.16 -23.48
N GLY A 7 17.37 26.32 -24.04
CA GLY A 7 17.27 24.87 -23.92
C GLY A 7 17.53 24.37 -22.49
N GLN A 8 18.54 24.96 -21.83
CA GLN A 8 18.88 24.61 -20.43
C GLN A 8 17.76 24.97 -19.45
N ALA A 9 17.12 26.14 -19.62
CA ALA A 9 16.00 26.56 -18.77
C ALA A 9 14.79 25.60 -18.85
N LEU A 10 14.47 25.09 -20.05
CA LEU A 10 13.38 24.12 -20.25
C LEU A 10 13.72 22.74 -19.66
N LEU A 11 14.98 22.29 -19.77
CA LEU A 11 15.43 21.03 -19.15
C LEU A 11 15.39 21.11 -17.62
N LEU A 12 15.82 22.22 -17.03
CA LEU A 12 15.72 22.45 -15.58
C LEU A 12 14.26 22.52 -15.11
N LEU A 13 13.37 23.15 -15.88
CA LEU A 13 11.94 23.19 -15.58
C LEU A 13 11.32 21.78 -15.64
N TRP A 14 11.75 20.94 -16.59
CA TRP A 14 11.32 19.53 -16.68
C TRP A 14 11.85 18.68 -15.52
N LEU A 15 13.06 18.93 -15.02
CA LEU A 15 13.61 18.29 -13.82
C LEU A 15 12.85 18.70 -12.54
N VAL A 16 12.39 19.95 -12.44
CA VAL A 16 11.63 20.46 -11.28
C VAL A 16 10.16 20.02 -11.30
N LEU A 17 9.50 20.06 -12.47
CA LEU A 17 8.12 19.58 -12.64
C LEU A 17 8.02 18.05 -12.71
N GLY A 18 9.09 17.39 -13.19
CA GLY A 18 9.26 15.93 -13.24
C GLY A 18 9.60 15.31 -11.88
N GLY A 19 9.47 16.06 -10.79
CA GLY A 19 9.41 15.53 -9.43
C GLY A 19 8.19 14.63 -9.28
N VAL A 20 8.33 13.38 -9.75
CA VAL A 20 7.29 12.35 -9.78
C VAL A 20 6.60 12.32 -8.41
N THR A 21 5.34 12.74 -8.38
CA THR A 21 4.51 12.52 -7.20
C THR A 21 4.33 11.01 -7.08
N ASP A 22 5.10 10.42 -6.16
CA ASP A 22 5.18 8.98 -5.91
C ASP A 22 3.89 8.49 -5.25
N THR A 23 2.82 8.55 -6.04
CA THR A 23 1.44 8.19 -5.71
C THR A 23 1.33 6.68 -5.78
N ARG A 24 2.07 6.01 -4.90
CA ARG A 24 2.07 4.56 -4.71
C ARG A 24 0.74 4.09 -4.17
N ALA A 25 -0.24 3.98 -5.07
CA ALA A 25 -1.52 3.31 -4.84
C ALA A 25 -1.35 1.77 -4.82
N PHE A 26 -0.27 1.28 -4.21
CA PHE A 26 -0.12 -0.12 -3.88
C PHE A 26 -0.82 -0.36 -2.54
N PHE A 27 -1.74 -1.31 -2.47
CA PHE A 27 -2.42 -1.74 -1.24
C PHE A 27 -1.48 -2.55 -0.31
N GLY A 28 -0.26 -2.06 -0.07
CA GLY A 28 0.77 -2.73 0.71
C GLY A 28 1.49 -3.89 0.02
N LEU A 29 0.90 -4.52 -1.02
CA LEU A 29 1.41 -5.73 -1.66
C LEU A 29 2.88 -5.64 -2.13
N THR A 30 3.29 -4.46 -2.59
CA THR A 30 4.68 -4.14 -2.99
C THR A 30 5.33 -3.08 -2.08
N SER A 31 4.67 -2.68 -0.99
CA SER A 31 5.21 -1.73 -0.02
C SER A 31 6.34 -2.35 0.79
N ARG A 32 7.26 -1.51 1.27
CA ARG A 32 8.24 -1.88 2.30
C ARG A 32 7.58 -2.05 3.67
N ASP A 33 6.56 -1.24 3.96
CA ASP A 33 5.81 -1.28 5.21
C ASP A 33 4.67 -2.31 5.15
N PRO A 34 4.60 -3.26 6.09
CA PRO A 34 3.56 -4.29 6.10
C PRO A 34 2.19 -3.72 6.47
N VAL A 35 1.15 -4.13 5.73
CA VAL A 35 -0.25 -3.83 6.08
C VAL A 35 -0.72 -4.85 7.11
N ARG A 36 -1.14 -4.41 8.30
CA ARG A 36 -1.58 -5.33 9.38
C ARG A 36 -2.83 -6.14 9.00
N ALA A 37 -3.69 -5.60 8.14
CA ALA A 37 -4.84 -6.35 7.58
C ALA A 37 -4.45 -7.57 6.71
N LEU A 38 -3.19 -7.65 6.29
CA LEU A 38 -2.59 -8.74 5.51
C LEU A 38 -1.63 -9.62 6.31
N ALA A 39 -1.51 -9.39 7.62
CA ALA A 39 -0.67 -10.21 8.48
C ALA A 39 -1.27 -11.64 8.61
N PRO A 40 -0.44 -12.69 8.69
CA PRO A 40 -0.93 -14.07 8.76
C PRO A 40 -1.76 -14.36 10.02
N ASP A 41 -1.47 -13.65 11.11
CA ASP A 41 -2.15 -13.65 12.41
C ASP A 41 -3.41 -12.75 12.46
N PHE A 42 -3.82 -12.14 11.33
CA PHE A 42 -4.95 -11.19 11.30
C PHE A 42 -6.26 -11.73 11.89
N GLU A 43 -6.61 -13.00 11.62
CA GLU A 43 -7.84 -13.61 12.15
C GLU A 43 -7.77 -13.81 13.67
N GLU A 44 -6.57 -14.06 14.22
CA GLU A 44 -6.34 -14.16 15.66
C GLU A 44 -6.38 -12.78 16.31
N ILE A 45 -5.75 -11.77 15.68
CA ILE A 45 -5.83 -10.36 16.11
C ILE A 45 -7.29 -9.89 16.18
N ILE A 46 -8.09 -10.14 15.16
CA ILE A 46 -9.51 -9.72 15.16
C ILE A 46 -10.31 -10.46 16.22
N LYS A 47 -10.10 -11.78 16.40
CA LYS A 47 -10.78 -12.55 17.46
C LYS A 47 -10.40 -12.09 18.86
N ASP A 48 -9.11 -11.86 19.13
CA ASP A 48 -8.64 -11.34 20.43
C ASP A 48 -9.22 -9.96 20.72
N ILE A 49 -9.22 -9.05 19.73
CA ILE A 49 -9.86 -7.74 19.90
C ILE A 49 -11.36 -7.93 20.16
N GLN A 50 -12.08 -8.75 19.38
CA GLN A 50 -13.52 -9.03 19.58
C GLN A 50 -13.85 -9.60 20.96
N LEU A 51 -12.99 -10.46 21.50
CA LEU A 51 -13.14 -11.04 22.85
C LEU A 51 -12.94 -10.00 23.96
N ARG A 52 -12.02 -9.05 23.76
CA ARG A 52 -11.74 -7.98 24.74
C ARG A 52 -12.67 -6.78 24.62
N GLN A 53 -13.11 -6.44 23.41
CA GLN A 53 -13.85 -5.22 23.09
C GLN A 53 -14.59 -5.31 21.74
N LYS A 54 -15.65 -4.51 21.57
CA LYS A 54 -16.25 -4.30 20.25
C LYS A 54 -15.26 -3.59 19.31
N VAL A 55 -14.75 -4.30 18.30
CA VAL A 55 -13.94 -3.74 17.19
C VAL A 55 -14.65 -2.51 16.60
N THR A 56 -13.92 -1.39 16.49
CA THR A 56 -14.45 -0.16 15.89
C THR A 56 -13.93 0.05 14.46
N SER A 57 -14.62 0.90 13.69
CA SER A 57 -14.12 1.36 12.39
C SER A 57 -12.78 2.07 12.51
N VAL A 58 -12.48 2.71 13.65
CA VAL A 58 -11.20 3.38 13.90
C VAL A 58 -10.05 2.36 13.95
N ASP A 59 -10.26 1.21 14.57
CA ASP A 59 -9.27 0.14 14.70
C ASP A 59 -8.97 -0.50 13.35
N LEU A 60 -10.02 -0.85 12.60
CA LEU A 60 -9.91 -1.37 11.23
C LEU A 60 -9.19 -0.38 10.31
N CYS A 61 -9.54 0.91 10.35
CA CYS A 61 -8.84 1.96 9.61
C CYS A 61 -7.39 2.19 10.09
N ASN A 62 -7.00 1.70 11.27
CA ASN A 62 -5.63 1.75 11.77
C ASN A 62 -4.80 0.52 11.38
N MET A 63 -5.43 -0.63 11.08
CA MET A 63 -4.76 -1.82 10.52
C MET A 63 -4.38 -1.65 9.04
N LEU A 64 -4.95 -0.66 8.37
CA LEU A 64 -4.68 -0.30 6.97
C LEU A 64 -3.64 0.82 6.87
N SER A 65 -2.70 0.69 5.94
CA SER A 65 -1.65 1.70 5.65
C SER A 65 -2.22 2.88 4.84
N LEU A 66 -3.13 3.64 5.45
CA LEU A 66 -3.85 4.75 4.83
C LEU A 66 -3.19 6.12 5.11
N HIS A 67 -2.98 6.91 4.06
CA HIS A 67 -2.63 8.33 4.18
C HIS A 67 -3.66 9.11 5.02
N ARG A 68 -3.23 10.24 5.62
CA ARG A 68 -4.06 11.10 6.51
C ARG A 68 -5.41 11.53 5.90
N LYS A 69 -5.52 11.68 4.58
CA LYS A 69 -6.81 11.96 3.88
C LYS A 69 -7.70 10.72 3.84
N HIS A 70 -7.17 9.58 3.42
CA HIS A 70 -7.91 8.31 3.34
C HIS A 70 -8.34 7.81 4.72
N LYS A 71 -7.49 7.93 5.75
CA LYS A 71 -7.86 7.57 7.13
C LYS A 71 -9.02 8.42 7.68
N ARG A 72 -9.16 9.69 7.25
CA ARG A 72 -10.33 10.54 7.58
C ARG A 72 -11.60 10.10 6.85
N LEU A 73 -11.51 9.64 5.60
CA LEU A 73 -12.65 9.12 4.85
C LEU A 73 -13.11 7.75 5.41
N CYS A 74 -12.16 6.84 5.62
CA CYS A 74 -12.39 5.50 6.18
C CYS A 74 -13.17 5.55 7.51
N ARG A 75 -12.79 6.46 8.42
CA ARG A 75 -13.47 6.61 9.73
C ARG A 75 -14.85 7.27 9.66
N ARG A 76 -15.17 8.00 8.59
CA ARG A 76 -16.47 8.69 8.41
C ARG A 76 -17.52 7.81 7.73
N GLY A 77 -17.10 6.92 6.83
CA GLY A 77 -18.02 6.07 6.08
C GLY A 77 -18.49 4.84 6.88
N LYS A 78 -19.80 4.70 7.06
CA LYS A 78 -20.42 3.49 7.64
C LYS A 78 -20.12 2.28 6.73
N GLY A 79 -19.55 1.21 7.29
CA GLY A 79 -19.20 -0.01 6.54
C GLY A 79 -17.94 0.09 5.67
N VAL A 80 -17.30 1.27 5.58
CA VAL A 80 -16.13 1.47 4.70
C VAL A 80 -14.89 0.78 5.25
N ALA A 81 -14.69 0.78 6.57
CA ALA A 81 -13.50 0.18 7.19
C ALA A 81 -13.48 -1.35 7.02
N GLU A 82 -14.62 -1.98 7.27
CA GLU A 82 -14.90 -3.41 7.09
C GLU A 82 -14.71 -3.82 5.62
N THR A 83 -15.26 -3.03 4.70
CA THR A 83 -15.16 -3.27 3.25
C THR A 83 -13.72 -3.12 2.75
N LEU A 84 -12.98 -2.10 3.21
CA LEU A 84 -11.58 -1.91 2.83
C LEU A 84 -10.68 -3.04 3.33
N VAL A 85 -10.89 -3.54 4.55
CA VAL A 85 -10.16 -4.70 5.09
C VAL A 85 -10.45 -5.95 4.26
N ARG A 86 -11.73 -6.24 3.95
CA ARG A 86 -12.11 -7.38 3.09
C ARG A 86 -11.52 -7.26 1.69
N ALA A 87 -11.63 -6.09 1.07
CA ALA A 87 -11.10 -5.84 -0.27
C ALA A 87 -9.58 -6.01 -0.31
N THR A 88 -8.85 -5.49 0.69
CA THR A 88 -7.39 -5.65 0.79
C THR A 88 -6.99 -7.12 0.88
N ARG A 89 -7.68 -7.93 1.69
CA ARG A 89 -7.45 -9.38 1.79
C ARG A 89 -7.76 -10.10 0.48
N LEU A 90 -8.88 -9.78 -0.18
CA LEU A 90 -9.24 -10.34 -1.48
C LEU A 90 -8.20 -10.02 -2.56
N SER A 91 -7.72 -8.77 -2.63
CA SER A 91 -6.65 -8.37 -3.56
C SER A 91 -5.34 -9.12 -3.33
N ALA A 92 -5.02 -9.49 -2.09
CA ALA A 92 -3.82 -10.28 -1.80
C ALA A 92 -3.96 -11.75 -2.23
N LEU A 93 -5.15 -12.36 -2.04
CA LEU A 93 -5.44 -13.72 -2.51
C LEU A 93 -5.40 -13.81 -4.04
N GLU A 94 -6.03 -12.84 -4.73
CA GLU A 94 -6.00 -12.76 -6.19
C GLU A 94 -4.58 -12.56 -6.70
N CYS A 95 -3.78 -11.70 -6.04
CA CYS A 95 -2.38 -11.50 -6.38
C CYS A 95 -1.55 -12.78 -6.21
N GLN A 96 -1.81 -13.59 -5.17
CA GLN A 96 -1.15 -14.89 -5.00
C GLN A 96 -1.57 -15.89 -6.08
N HIS A 97 -2.85 -15.91 -6.47
CA HIS A 97 -3.35 -16.79 -7.52
C HIS A 97 -2.74 -16.44 -8.90
N GLN A 98 -2.81 -15.17 -9.31
CA GLN A 98 -2.30 -14.70 -10.61
C GLN A 98 -0.79 -14.93 -10.75
N PHE A 99 -0.02 -14.77 -9.66
CA PHE A 99 1.43 -14.91 -9.67
C PHE A 99 1.92 -16.28 -9.15
N GLN A 100 1.05 -17.29 -9.00
CA GLN A 100 1.40 -18.56 -8.36
C GLN A 100 2.53 -19.35 -9.04
N HIS A 101 2.81 -19.08 -10.32
CA HIS A 101 3.88 -19.70 -11.11
C HIS A 101 5.04 -18.75 -11.42
N GLU A 102 4.98 -17.49 -10.97
CA GLU A 102 6.00 -16.49 -11.19
C GLU A 102 7.14 -16.60 -10.17
N ARG A 103 8.36 -16.16 -10.56
CA ARG A 103 9.52 -16.09 -9.65
C ARG A 103 9.21 -15.27 -8.40
N TRP A 104 8.31 -14.29 -8.51
CA TRP A 104 7.69 -13.65 -7.36
C TRP A 104 6.19 -13.94 -7.32
N ASN A 105 5.76 -14.67 -6.28
CA ASN A 105 4.43 -15.28 -6.15
C ASN A 105 3.46 -14.55 -5.20
N CYS A 106 3.62 -13.25 -5.01
CA CYS A 106 2.80 -12.43 -4.08
C CYS A 106 2.66 -12.94 -2.63
N THR A 107 3.60 -13.77 -2.17
CA THR A 107 3.67 -14.17 -0.75
C THR A 107 3.84 -12.97 0.18
N LEU A 108 3.01 -12.95 1.23
CA LEU A 108 2.97 -11.93 2.28
C LEU A 108 4.02 -12.24 3.36
N GLY A 109 5.28 -12.37 2.92
CA GLY A 109 6.41 -12.74 3.78
C GLY A 109 6.91 -11.60 4.68
N ARG A 110 7.75 -11.97 5.65
CA ARG A 110 8.46 -11.00 6.51
C ARG A 110 9.55 -10.30 5.68
N TYR A 111 9.39 -8.98 5.46
CA TYR A 111 10.33 -8.08 4.75
C TYR A 111 10.62 -8.40 3.27
N ARG A 112 10.15 -7.50 2.39
CA ARG A 112 10.47 -7.48 0.95
C ARG A 112 11.71 -6.62 0.64
N SER A 113 12.84 -6.85 1.32
CA SER A 113 14.06 -6.05 1.11
C SER A 113 14.79 -6.37 -0.20
N SER A 114 14.79 -7.64 -0.64
CA SER A 114 15.63 -8.13 -1.74
C SER A 114 14.96 -8.21 -3.13
N ILE A 115 13.64 -7.99 -3.24
CA ILE A 115 12.92 -8.18 -4.53
C ILE A 115 13.22 -7.05 -5.55
N LEU A 116 13.86 -5.96 -5.10
CA LEU A 116 14.37 -4.89 -5.96
C LEU A 116 15.91 -4.86 -6.04
N GLU A 117 16.61 -5.88 -5.53
CA GLU A 117 18.04 -6.05 -5.83
C GLU A 117 18.18 -6.59 -7.26
N LYS A 118 18.22 -5.63 -8.18
CA LYS A 118 18.88 -5.62 -9.48
C LYS A 118 18.89 -6.96 -10.24
N SER A 119 18.03 -7.05 -11.26
CA SER A 119 18.38 -7.82 -12.46
C SER A 119 19.61 -7.16 -13.10
N GLU A 120 20.75 -7.85 -13.04
CA GLU A 120 21.89 -7.60 -13.94
C GLU A 120 21.59 -8.14 -15.35
#